data_AF-A0A5M6DMW7-F1
#
_entry.id   AF-A0A5M6DMW7-F1
#
_cell.length_a   1.000
_cell.length_b   1.000
_cell.length_c   1.000
_cell.angle_alpha   90.00
_cell.angle_beta   90.00
_cell.angle_gamma   90.00
#
_symmetry.space_group_name_H-M   'P 1'
#
loop_
_entity.id
_entity.type
_entity.pdbx_description
1 polymer ?
#
loop_
_entity_poly.entity_id
_entity_poly.type
_entity_poly.pdbx_seq_one_letter_code
_entity_poly.pdbx_strand_id
1 'polypeptide(L)'
;MKEKLSIVPFTTLLLVSILGVVFSGIPGTISTEGIIAGDVAWMLAASALVLLMTPGLALFYGGMVNAKNVISTMLQSFICMGIIS
;
A
#
# COMPACT_ATOMS: atom_id res chain seq x y z
N MET A 1 -7.07 31.65 -3.52
CA MET A 1 -8.20 30.70 -3.46
C MET A 1 -7.83 29.24 -3.76
N LYS A 2 -6.62 28.93 -4.29
CA LYS A 2 -6.20 27.55 -4.62
C LYS A 2 -5.77 26.70 -3.41
N GLU A 3 -5.28 27.34 -2.34
CA GLU A 3 -4.84 26.69 -1.07
C GLU A 3 -5.95 25.87 -0.40
N LYS A 4 -7.19 26.41 -0.34
CA LYS A 4 -8.31 25.76 0.35
C LYS A 4 -8.85 24.53 -0.40
N LEU A 5 -8.58 24.40 -1.70
CA LEU A 5 -9.10 23.30 -2.52
C LEU A 5 -8.22 22.05 -2.43
N SER A 6 -6.90 22.20 -2.17
CA SER A 6 -5.98 21.08 -1.97
C SER A 6 -6.06 20.47 -0.57
N ILE A 7 -6.63 21.16 0.41
CA ILE A 7 -6.75 20.67 1.79
C ILE A 7 -7.93 19.70 1.96
N VAL A 8 -8.96 19.82 1.10
CA VAL A 8 -10.17 19.00 1.09
C VAL A 8 -9.89 17.49 0.96
N PRO A 9 -9.04 17.01 0.03
CA PRO A 9 -8.74 15.57 -0.05
C PRO A 9 -7.97 15.06 1.17
N PHE A 10 -7.06 15.87 1.74
CA PHE A 10 -6.30 15.48 2.93
C PHE A 10 -7.18 15.42 4.18
N THR A 11 -8.07 16.39 4.39
CA THR A 11 -9.01 16.35 5.51
C THR A 11 -10.05 15.26 5.35
N THR A 12 -10.49 14.98 4.12
CA THR A 12 -11.40 13.86 3.84
C THR A 12 -10.74 12.52 4.14
N LEU A 13 -9.50 12.30 3.68
CA LEU A 13 -8.73 11.10 4.01
C LEU A 13 -8.51 10.95 5.51
N LEU A 14 -8.13 12.04 6.20
CA LEU A 14 -7.89 12.02 7.64
C LEU A 14 -9.17 11.70 8.43
N LEU A 15 -10.32 12.23 8.00
CA LEU A 15 -11.61 11.94 8.63
C LEU A 15 -12.06 10.49 8.37
N VAL A 16 -11.86 9.97 7.16
CA VAL A 16 -12.13 8.56 6.83
C VAL A 16 -11.24 7.61 7.63
N SER A 17 -9.94 7.92 7.77
CA SER A 17 -9.02 7.13 8.60
C SER A 17 -9.44 7.14 10.07
N ILE A 18 -9.84 8.29 10.63
CA ILE A 18 -10.32 8.37 12.02
C ILE A 18 -11.60 7.56 12.22
N LEU A 19 -12.55 7.64 11.28
CA LEU A 19 -13.76 6.83 11.32
C LEU A 19 -13.42 5.33 11.25
N GLY A 20 -12.50 4.91 10.38
CA GLY A 20 -12.07 3.51 10.29
C GLY A 20 -11.46 2.97 11.59
N VAL A 21 -10.75 3.80 12.35
CA VAL A 21 -10.19 3.43 13.66
C VAL A 21 -11.29 3.27 14.73
N VAL A 22 -12.30 4.14 14.72
CA VAL A 22 -13.39 4.12 15.71
C VAL A 22 -14.40 3.00 15.44
N PHE A 23 -14.63 2.65 14.17
CA PHE A 23 -15.54 1.58 13.74
C PHE A 23 -14.80 0.28 13.38
N SER A 24 -13.78 -0.09 14.17
CA SER A 24 -13.00 -1.30 13.93
C SER A 24 -13.89 -2.54 14.03
N GLY A 25 -14.38 -3.01 12.88
CA GLY A 25 -15.18 -4.23 12.71
C GLY A 25 -14.33 -5.49 12.85
N ILE A 26 -13.49 -5.54 13.88
CA ILE A 26 -12.60 -6.66 14.15
C ILE A 26 -13.48 -7.81 14.65
N PRO A 27 -13.60 -8.93 13.91
CA PRO A 27 -14.31 -10.10 14.42
C PRO A 27 -13.58 -10.58 15.68
N GLY A 28 -14.26 -10.55 16.82
CA GLY A 28 -13.68 -10.90 18.13
C GLY A 28 -13.34 -12.38 18.29
N THR A 29 -13.73 -13.22 17.34
CA THR A 29 -13.39 -14.64 17.31
C THR A 29 -12.82 -14.97 15.94
N ILE A 30 -11.52 -15.26 15.88
CA ILE A 30 -10.90 -15.84 14.69
C ILE A 30 -11.12 -17.34 14.75
N SER A 31 -11.99 -17.84 13.86
CA SER A 31 -12.20 -19.28 13.67
C SER A 31 -10.98 -19.88 13.00
N THR A 32 -10.17 -20.61 13.76
CA THR A 32 -9.01 -21.38 13.26
C THR A 32 -9.43 -22.73 12.65
N GLU A 33 -10.73 -23.06 12.71
CA GLU A 33 -11.28 -24.25 12.08
C GLU A 33 -11.15 -24.13 10.55
N GLY A 34 -10.45 -25.09 9.93
CA GLY A 34 -10.27 -25.13 8.48
C GLY A 34 -9.03 -24.41 7.93
N ILE A 35 -8.09 -23.95 8.76
CA ILE A 35 -6.80 -23.47 8.26
C ILE A 35 -5.97 -24.65 7.74
N ILE A 36 -5.76 -24.71 6.43
CA ILE A 36 -4.94 -25.73 5.77
C ILE A 36 -3.53 -25.18 5.55
N ALA A 37 -2.50 -25.90 6.00
CA ALA A 37 -1.11 -25.44 5.88
C ALA A 37 -0.67 -25.18 4.43
N GLY A 38 -1.20 -25.94 3.47
CA GLY A 38 -0.96 -25.73 2.04
C GLY A 38 -1.49 -24.39 1.55
N ASP A 39 -2.70 -24.01 1.96
CA ASP A 39 -3.31 -22.72 1.59
C ASP A 39 -2.54 -21.55 2.21
N VAL A 40 -2.08 -21.70 3.46
CA VAL A 40 -1.23 -20.71 4.12
C VAL A 40 0.09 -20.56 3.38
N ALA A 41 0.75 -21.66 3.03
CA ALA A 41 2.01 -21.62 2.27
C ALA A 41 1.82 -20.96 0.90
N TRP A 42 0.72 -21.26 0.21
CA TRP A 42 0.37 -20.63 -1.05
C TRP A 42 0.09 -19.14 -0.91
N MET A 43 -0.69 -18.73 0.11
CA MET A 43 -0.98 -17.32 0.39
C MET A 43 0.29 -16.52 0.70
N LEU A 44 1.23 -17.09 1.47
CA LEU A 44 2.52 -16.46 1.75
C LEU A 44 3.36 -16.32 0.47
N ALA A 45 3.42 -17.37 -0.36
CA ALA A 45 4.12 -17.32 -1.64
C ALA A 45 3.51 -16.29 -2.60
N ALA A 46 2.18 -16.28 -2.73
CA ALA A 46 1.46 -15.31 -3.55
C ALA A 46 1.69 -13.87 -3.07
N SER A 47 1.66 -13.63 -1.76
CA SER A 47 1.94 -12.32 -1.16
C SER A 47 3.36 -11.85 -1.46
N ALA A 48 4.35 -12.75 -1.42
CA ALA A 48 5.73 -12.45 -1.79
C ALA A 48 5.87 -12.09 -3.29
N LEU A 49 5.13 -12.76 -4.18
CA LEU A 49 5.10 -12.43 -5.61
C LEU A 49 4.47 -11.05 -5.86
N VAL A 50 3.41 -10.70 -5.12
CA VAL A 50 2.80 -9.36 -5.19
C VAL A 50 3.75 -8.28 -4.68
N LEU A 51 4.49 -8.54 -3.59
CA LEU A 51 5.51 -7.63 -3.07
C LEU A 51 6.60 -7.30 -4.11
N LEU A 52 6.93 -8.25 -4.99
CA LEU A 52 7.89 -8.06 -6.08
C LEU A 52 7.36 -7.10 -7.17
N MET A 53 6.05 -6.89 -7.28
CA MET A 53 5.49 -5.97 -8.28
C MET A 53 5.90 -4.51 -8.02
N THR A 54 5.98 -4.08 -6.76
CA THR A 54 6.30 -2.69 -6.40
C THR A 54 7.71 -2.25 -6.83
N PRO A 55 8.81 -3.01 -6.63
CA PRO A 55 10.09 -2.70 -7.25
C PRO A 55 10.07 -2.90 -8.78
N GLY A 56 9.25 -3.81 -9.31
CA GLY A 56 9.02 -3.95 -10.76
C GLY A 56 8.47 -2.66 -11.39
N LEU A 57 7.48 -2.04 -10.75
CA LEU A 57 6.94 -0.73 -11.14
C LEU A 57 8.01 0.38 -10.99
N ALA A 58 8.81 0.35 -9.92
CA ALA A 58 9.89 1.32 -9.72
C ALA A 58 10.92 1.29 -10.87
N LEU A 59 11.28 0.09 -11.34
CA LEU A 59 12.16 -0.09 -12.50
C LEU A 59 11.48 0.34 -13.81
N PHE A 60 10.21 -0.03 -14.01
CA PHE A 60 9.45 0.32 -15.21
C PHE A 60 9.24 1.83 -15.35
N TYR A 61 8.76 2.50 -14.30
CA TYR A 61 8.59 3.96 -14.26
C TYR A 61 9.93 4.69 -14.22
N GLY A 62 10.95 4.13 -13.57
CA GLY A 62 12.32 4.63 -13.62
C GLY A 62 12.92 4.64 -15.03
N GLY A 63 12.60 3.65 -15.87
CA GLY A 63 13.06 3.58 -17.25
C GLY A 63 12.39 4.57 -18.22
N MET A 64 11.23 5.13 -17.85
CA MET A 64 10.49 6.11 -18.67
C MET A 64 10.83 7.57 -18.33
N VAL A 65 11.60 7.82 -17.27
CA VAL A 65 12.00 9.18 -16.86
C VAL A 65 13.42 9.53 -17.30
N ASN A 66 13.73 10.82 -17.32
CA ASN A 66 15.10 11.30 -17.60
C ASN A 66 16.10 10.69 -16.61
N ALA A 67 17.30 10.35 -17.09
CA ALA A 67 18.38 9.71 -16.30
C ALA A 67 18.67 10.43 -14.96
N LYS A 68 18.59 11.76 -14.94
CA LYS A 68 18.79 12.58 -13.73
C LYS A 68 17.71 12.39 -12.64
N ASN A 69 16.54 11.87 -12.99
CA ASN A 69 15.38 11.72 -12.10
C ASN A 69 15.11 10.27 -11.69
N VAL A 70 15.82 9.29 -12.27
CA VAL A 70 15.58 7.86 -12.06
C VAL A 70 15.63 7.48 -10.57
N ILE A 71 16.65 7.96 -9.86
CA ILE A 71 16.81 7.69 -8.42
C ILE A 71 15.64 8.27 -7.61
N SER A 72 15.17 9.48 -7.96
CA SER A 72 14.04 10.11 -7.28
C SER A 72 12.73 9.36 -7.51
N THR A 73 12.48 8.88 -8.73
CA THR A 73 11.28 8.10 -9.07
C THR A 73 11.29 6.72 -8.41
N MET A 74 12.45 6.06 -8.34
CA MET A 74 12.61 4.79 -7.62
C MET A 74 12.37 4.98 -6.11
N LEU A 75 12.98 6.00 -5.50
CA LEU A 75 12.81 6.30 -4.08
C LEU A 75 11.35 6.59 -3.72
N GLN A 76 10.62 7.35 -4.55
CA GLN A 76 9.21 7.64 -4.34
C GLN A 76 8.36 6.36 -4.30
N SER A 77 8.67 5.37 -5.15
CA SER A 77 7.99 4.08 -5.16
C SER A 77 8.25 3.26 -3.88
N PHE A 78 9.47 3.28 -3.35
CA PHE A 78 9.81 2.64 -2.08
C PHE A 78 9.18 3.34 -0.87
N ILE A 79 9.10 4.68 -0.88
CA ILE A 79 8.41 5.44 0.18
C ILE A 79 6.91 5.10 0.17
N CYS A 80 6.28 5.05 -1.00
CA CYS A 80 4.89 4.63 -1.12
C CYS A 80 4.67 3.19 -0.61
N MET A 81 5.59 2.26 -0.89
CA MET A 81 5.54 0.91 -0.35
C MET A 81 5.46 0.93 1.19
N GLY A 82 6.36 1.64 1.86
CA GLY A 82 6.41 1.68 3.33
C GLY A 82 5.26 2.45 3.99
N ILE A 83 4.57 3.33 3.27
CA ILE A 83 3.38 4.04 3.77
C ILE A 83 2.12 3.16 3.67
N ILE A 84 2.06 2.27 2.67
CA ILE A 84 0.86 1.48 2.34
C ILE A 84 0.89 0.08 2.97
N SER A 85 2.08 -0.52 3.13
CA SER A 85 2.26 -1.90 3.64
C SER A 85 1.94 -2.06 5.12
#